data_AF-A0A365PWI4-F1
#
_entry.id   AF-A0A365PWI4-F1
#
_cell.length_a   1.000
_cell.length_b   1.000
_cell.length_c   1.000
_cell.angle_alpha   90.00
_cell.angle_beta   90.00
_cell.angle_gamma   90.00
#
_symmetry.space_group_name_H-M   'P 1'
#
loop_
_entity.id
_entity.type
_entity.pdbx_description
1 polymer ?
#
loop_
_entity_poly.entity_id
_entity_poly.type
_entity_poly.pdbx_seq_one_letter_code
_entity_poly.pdbx_strand_id
1 'polypeptide(L)'
;MQATSSTKCGSTVAALNEACFCVSLDQAALVNVLAEQLGDSELSDLLKSRCPHVFAARPVFVSPSRLRQVSEVIQAIEQTVSSPGWREHALNSAPPIARHDPRGAWGVFFGYDFHLSEDKLGLIEINTNAGGAMLNVLLARAQRSCCSGVVGLSPGQEGPGGFEQSILHMFAQEWSASGEKRPLTRVVILDESPQAQYLYPEFLLFQRLFESAGIDCIIADPADLAFHNDCLLVDGKPVDLVYNRLTDFYLEGDNCSALRSAYLADIVTVTPHPRAYALYADKRRLVDLTNSSFLEEIGVDQQVRAVLAQYVPLTVPVEHRNAEQLWERRRSLFFKPVSGFGSRGAYRGDKLTKRVWEEIVGGNYVAQSLLAPGERRTIADPQVRPMKFDLRAYAYAGKVQWNAARVYQGQTTNFRTEGGGFAPVFTLGEEEERTGSTEQRSHASFTFLLDETGAVDELPHPQYLALVRAEKATSTLAGKRFRLADWYVAIEDGRPSKVIREWYGWVAFDAAGGYHPERGSPKNDESDSDDNIDSTALPTREEHDRIEELLFKSE
;
A
#
# COMPACT_ATOMS: atom_id res chain seq x y z
N MET A 1 -35.16 7.42 -35.66
CA MET A 1 -33.84 8.02 -35.36
C MET A 1 -33.38 7.40 -34.05
N GLN A 2 -32.37 6.52 -34.13
CA GLN A 2 -31.78 5.83 -32.98
C GLN A 2 -31.01 6.84 -32.12
N ALA A 3 -31.34 6.90 -30.82
CA ALA A 3 -30.56 7.65 -29.85
C ALA A 3 -29.44 6.75 -29.33
N THR A 4 -28.22 7.10 -29.68
CA THR A 4 -26.97 6.52 -29.20
C THR A 4 -26.61 7.11 -27.85
N SER A 5 -26.65 6.33 -26.77
CA SER A 5 -26.15 6.73 -25.44
C SER A 5 -24.84 6.01 -25.08
N SER A 6 -23.80 6.28 -25.87
CA SER A 6 -22.41 6.09 -25.42
C SER A 6 -22.02 7.28 -24.57
N THR A 7 -22.07 7.15 -23.24
CA THR A 7 -21.61 8.19 -22.31
C THR A 7 -20.28 7.78 -21.69
N LYS A 8 -19.20 8.34 -22.25
CA LYS A 8 -17.83 8.29 -21.74
C LYS A 8 -17.76 8.83 -20.30
N CYS A 9 -17.12 8.12 -19.38
CA CYS A 9 -16.77 8.64 -18.06
C CYS A 9 -15.48 9.46 -18.18
N GLY A 10 -15.59 10.76 -18.46
CA GLY A 10 -14.44 11.69 -18.56
C GLY A 10 -13.88 12.12 -17.20
N SER A 11 -13.59 11.19 -16.28
CA SER A 11 -13.07 11.50 -14.94
C SER A 11 -11.56 11.33 -14.86
N THR A 12 -10.82 12.36 -14.45
CA THR A 12 -9.39 12.22 -14.12
C THR A 12 -9.20 11.51 -12.78
N VAL A 13 -8.02 10.93 -12.57
CA VAL A 13 -7.62 10.31 -11.29
C VAL A 13 -7.67 11.31 -10.13
N ALA A 14 -7.29 12.57 -10.37
CA ALA A 14 -7.39 13.63 -9.37
C ALA A 14 -8.85 13.87 -8.95
N ALA A 15 -9.77 13.94 -9.91
CA ALA A 15 -11.19 14.08 -9.63
C ALA A 15 -11.76 12.90 -8.84
N LEU A 16 -11.27 11.68 -9.06
CA LEU A 16 -11.68 10.50 -8.28
C LEU A 16 -11.14 10.54 -6.84
N ASN A 17 -9.88 10.92 -6.64
CA ASN A 17 -9.33 11.07 -5.29
C ASN A 17 -10.01 12.19 -4.48
N GLU A 18 -10.50 13.23 -5.15
CA GLU A 18 -11.19 14.35 -4.53
C GLU A 18 -12.68 14.09 -4.28
N ALA A 19 -13.38 13.41 -5.20
CA ALA A 19 -14.84 13.34 -5.19
C ALA A 19 -15.43 11.92 -5.18
N CYS A 20 -14.65 10.84 -5.28
CA CYS A 20 -15.21 9.50 -5.12
C CYS A 20 -15.37 9.18 -3.62
N PHE A 21 -16.59 8.89 -3.16
CA PHE A 21 -16.84 8.52 -1.76
C PHE A 21 -17.27 7.07 -1.52
N CYS A 22 -17.15 6.21 -2.52
CA CYS A 22 -17.49 4.79 -2.38
C CYS A 22 -16.58 4.09 -1.36
N VAL A 23 -17.19 3.33 -0.46
CA VAL A 23 -16.48 2.42 0.45
C VAL A 23 -16.27 1.12 -0.30
N SER A 24 -15.01 0.85 -0.64
CA SER A 24 -14.65 -0.36 -1.40
C SER A 24 -14.29 -1.52 -0.49
N LEU A 25 -13.90 -1.26 0.76
CA LEU A 25 -13.58 -2.32 1.73
C LEU A 25 -14.85 -2.99 2.24
N ASP A 26 -14.95 -4.30 2.04
CA ASP A 26 -15.97 -5.14 2.63
C ASP A 26 -15.47 -5.72 3.96
N GLN A 27 -16.00 -5.20 5.08
CA GLN A 27 -15.59 -5.63 6.42
C GLN A 27 -15.96 -7.09 6.71
N ALA A 28 -17.12 -7.56 6.25
CA ALA A 28 -17.52 -8.95 6.44
C ALA A 28 -16.66 -9.88 5.58
N ALA A 29 -16.31 -9.48 4.35
CA ALA A 29 -15.37 -10.24 3.54
C ALA A 29 -13.97 -10.24 4.17
N LEU A 30 -13.51 -9.13 4.74
CA LEU A 30 -12.23 -9.06 5.45
C LEU A 30 -12.19 -10.02 6.63
N VAL A 31 -13.25 -10.04 7.47
CA VAL A 31 -13.38 -10.98 8.58
C VAL A 31 -13.41 -12.42 8.10
N ASN A 32 -14.14 -12.71 7.02
CA ASN A 32 -14.21 -14.06 6.45
C ASN A 32 -12.87 -14.52 5.89
N VAL A 33 -12.16 -13.68 5.13
CA VAL A 33 -10.83 -14.00 4.59
C VAL A 33 -9.83 -14.21 5.73
N LEU A 34 -9.91 -13.42 6.79
CA LEU A 34 -9.10 -13.59 8.00
C LEU A 34 -9.38 -14.94 8.68
N ALA A 35 -10.66 -15.31 8.83
CA ALA A 35 -11.07 -16.58 9.41
C ALA A 35 -10.66 -17.78 8.53
N GLU A 36 -10.79 -17.68 7.21
CA GLU A 36 -10.41 -18.74 6.26
C GLU A 36 -8.89 -18.98 6.22
N GLN A 37 -8.07 -17.94 6.28
CA GLN A 37 -6.61 -18.07 6.22
C GLN A 37 -6.00 -18.68 7.48
N LEU A 38 -6.69 -18.62 8.63
CA LEU A 38 -6.10 -19.00 9.92
C LEU A 38 -6.95 -19.94 10.78
N GLY A 39 -8.18 -20.24 10.38
CA GLY A 39 -9.08 -21.13 11.11
C GLY A 39 -9.55 -20.58 12.46
N ASP A 40 -9.32 -19.30 12.76
CA ASP A 40 -9.62 -18.72 14.07
C ASP A 40 -9.95 -17.21 14.00
N SER A 41 -10.90 -16.78 14.82
CA SER A 41 -11.23 -15.36 15.07
C SER A 41 -10.10 -14.59 15.76
N GLU A 42 -9.14 -15.28 16.39
CA GLU A 42 -8.03 -14.66 17.14
C GLU A 42 -7.20 -13.65 16.33
N LEU A 43 -6.91 -13.88 15.03
CA LEU A 43 -6.16 -12.89 14.24
C LEU A 43 -7.01 -11.65 13.95
N SER A 44 -8.30 -11.84 13.67
CA SER A 44 -9.22 -10.72 13.45
C SER A 44 -9.26 -9.83 14.68
N ASP A 45 -9.37 -10.43 15.87
CA ASP A 45 -9.36 -9.71 17.15
C ASP A 45 -8.01 -9.05 17.44
N LEU A 46 -6.90 -9.73 17.11
CA LEU A 46 -5.55 -9.16 17.24
C LEU A 46 -5.35 -7.97 16.30
N LEU A 47 -5.83 -8.04 15.05
CA LEU A 47 -5.76 -6.93 14.10
C LEU A 47 -6.64 -5.76 14.56
N LYS A 48 -7.87 -6.02 15.03
CA LYS A 48 -8.75 -4.96 15.54
C LYS A 48 -8.15 -4.27 16.77
N SER A 49 -7.60 -5.05 17.71
CA SER A 49 -7.07 -4.51 18.97
C SER A 49 -5.72 -3.81 18.80
N ARG A 50 -4.80 -4.37 18.01
CA ARG A 50 -3.43 -3.85 17.85
C ARG A 50 -3.30 -2.85 16.72
N CYS A 51 -4.08 -3.06 15.66
CA CYS A 51 -3.92 -2.40 14.36
C CYS A 51 -5.25 -1.78 13.87
N PRO A 52 -6.00 -1.01 14.70
CA PRO A 52 -7.37 -0.58 14.39
C PRO A 52 -7.48 0.31 13.15
N HIS A 53 -6.37 0.91 12.71
CA HIS A 53 -6.30 1.82 11.56
C HIS A 53 -5.34 1.32 10.48
N VAL A 54 -5.13 0.00 10.39
CA VAL A 54 -4.23 -0.60 9.41
C VAL A 54 -4.82 -0.67 8.01
N PHE A 55 -6.15 -0.63 7.88
CA PHE A 55 -6.85 -0.63 6.60
C PHE A 55 -7.67 0.64 6.44
N ALA A 56 -7.43 1.34 5.33
CA ALA A 56 -8.30 2.41 4.89
C ALA A 56 -9.54 1.80 4.23
N ALA A 57 -10.72 2.33 4.56
CA ALA A 57 -11.98 1.85 3.99
C ALA A 57 -12.15 2.16 2.49
N ARG A 58 -11.31 3.05 1.95
CA ARG A 58 -11.47 3.67 0.63
C ARG A 58 -10.22 3.47 -0.23
N PRO A 59 -10.38 3.34 -1.55
CA PRO A 59 -9.26 3.16 -2.45
C PRO A 59 -8.57 4.50 -2.71
N VAL A 60 -7.35 4.41 -3.22
CA VAL A 60 -6.62 5.53 -3.83
C VAL A 60 -6.52 5.29 -5.32
N PHE A 61 -6.77 6.32 -6.11
CA PHE A 61 -6.69 6.24 -7.57
C PHE A 61 -5.32 6.73 -8.04
N VAL A 62 -4.69 5.99 -8.96
CA VAL A 62 -3.41 6.33 -9.58
C VAL A 62 -3.50 6.05 -11.08
N SER A 63 -2.97 6.93 -11.93
CA SER A 63 -3.06 6.75 -13.38
C SER A 63 -2.10 5.65 -13.89
N PRO A 64 -2.43 4.97 -15.01
CA PRO A 64 -1.54 3.98 -15.63
C PRO A 64 -0.15 4.56 -15.94
N SER A 65 -0.10 5.82 -16.39
CA SER A 65 1.14 6.54 -16.68
C SER A 65 2.04 6.68 -15.44
N ARG A 66 1.47 6.96 -14.26
CA ARG A 66 2.23 7.10 -13.02
C ARG A 66 2.79 5.75 -12.56
N LEU A 67 2.02 4.67 -12.72
CA LEU A 67 2.48 3.32 -12.39
C LEU A 67 3.61 2.84 -13.31
N ARG A 68 3.56 3.19 -14.60
CA ARG A 68 4.69 2.96 -15.52
C ARG A 68 5.93 3.72 -15.08
N GLN A 69 5.81 4.99 -14.74
CA GLN A 69 6.94 5.80 -14.27
C GLN A 69 7.53 5.28 -12.96
N VAL A 70 6.71 4.81 -12.02
CA VAL A 70 7.18 4.11 -10.82
C VAL A 70 8.05 2.91 -11.19
N SER A 71 7.61 2.13 -12.19
CA SER A 71 8.36 0.96 -12.67
C SER A 71 9.65 1.37 -13.39
N GLU A 72 9.64 2.43 -14.19
CA GLU A 72 10.82 3.02 -14.84
C GLU A 72 11.87 3.47 -13.81
N VAL A 73 11.44 4.12 -12.72
CA VAL A 73 12.34 4.55 -11.64
C VAL A 73 13.00 3.35 -10.96
N ILE A 74 12.22 2.31 -10.64
CA ILE A 74 12.75 1.11 -10.00
C ILE A 74 13.75 0.38 -10.92
N GLN A 75 13.47 0.30 -12.22
CA GLN A 75 14.39 -0.25 -13.21
C GLN A 75 15.68 0.59 -13.35
N ALA A 76 15.57 1.92 -13.33
CA ALA A 76 16.73 2.82 -13.38
C ALA A 76 17.64 2.65 -12.15
N ILE A 77 17.04 2.48 -10.96
CA ILE A 77 17.77 2.19 -9.73
C ILE A 77 18.43 0.82 -9.83
N GLU A 78 17.72 -0.21 -10.30
CA GLU A 78 18.29 -1.55 -10.43
C GLU A 78 19.50 -1.58 -11.39
N GLN A 79 19.41 -0.88 -12.53
CA GLN A 79 20.52 -0.73 -13.47
C GLN A 79 21.71 0.01 -12.84
N THR A 80 21.43 1.06 -12.06
CA THR A 80 22.47 1.82 -11.32
C THR A 80 23.15 0.94 -10.28
N VAL A 81 22.38 0.21 -9.47
CA VAL A 81 22.89 -0.65 -8.40
C VAL A 81 23.66 -1.86 -8.94
N SER A 82 23.33 -2.30 -10.16
CA SER A 82 24.06 -3.35 -10.86
C SER A 82 25.43 -2.88 -11.38
N SER A 83 25.69 -1.56 -11.45
CA SER A 83 26.98 -1.06 -11.92
C SER A 83 28.12 -1.36 -10.93
N PRO A 84 29.32 -1.75 -11.40
CA PRO A 84 30.45 -2.02 -10.50
C PRO A 84 30.83 -0.82 -9.63
N GLY A 85 30.86 0.39 -10.22
CA GLY A 85 31.24 1.61 -9.50
C GLY A 85 30.25 1.98 -8.38
N TRP A 86 28.94 1.78 -8.59
CA TRP A 86 27.96 1.95 -7.51
C TRP A 86 28.19 0.97 -6.38
N ARG A 87 28.34 -0.32 -6.70
CA ARG A 87 28.53 -1.38 -5.70
C ARG A 87 29.79 -1.12 -4.87
N GLU A 88 30.90 -0.78 -5.53
CA GLU A 88 32.14 -0.42 -4.86
C GLU A 88 31.95 0.78 -3.92
N HIS A 89 31.39 1.88 -4.41
CA HIS A 89 31.13 3.10 -3.61
C HIS A 89 30.27 2.81 -2.38
N ALA A 90 29.12 2.17 -2.60
CA ALA A 90 28.16 1.88 -1.55
C ALA A 90 28.74 0.95 -0.49
N LEU A 91 29.43 -0.11 -0.89
CA LEU A 91 30.06 -1.09 0.01
C LEU A 91 31.31 -0.58 0.72
N ASN A 92 32.04 0.35 0.11
CA ASN A 92 33.19 0.99 0.75
C ASN A 92 32.76 1.85 1.95
N SER A 93 31.57 2.47 1.85
CA SER A 93 30.97 3.30 2.90
C SER A 93 30.19 2.54 3.99
N ALA A 94 30.09 1.22 3.87
CA ALA A 94 29.30 0.35 4.75
C ALA A 94 30.18 -0.50 5.68
N PRO A 95 29.64 -1.02 6.81
CA PRO A 95 30.34 -1.95 7.68
C PRO A 95 30.79 -3.23 6.94
N PRO A 96 31.86 -3.92 7.41
CA PRO A 96 32.43 -5.09 6.73
C PRO A 96 31.43 -6.18 6.37
N ILE A 97 30.43 -6.43 7.21
CA ILE A 97 29.38 -7.44 6.98
C ILE A 97 28.58 -7.19 5.70
N ALA A 98 28.41 -5.93 5.28
CA ALA A 98 27.71 -5.60 4.03
C ALA A 98 28.52 -6.01 2.79
N ARG A 99 29.83 -6.23 2.93
CA ARG A 99 30.69 -6.72 1.87
C ARG A 99 30.65 -8.24 1.74
N HIS A 100 30.07 -8.96 2.70
CA HIS A 100 29.87 -10.40 2.61
C HIS A 100 28.96 -10.75 1.42
N ASP A 101 29.26 -11.84 0.73
CA ASP A 101 28.49 -12.26 -0.44
C ASP A 101 27.22 -13.00 0.00
N PRO A 102 26.00 -12.54 -0.36
CA PRO A 102 24.77 -13.21 0.03
C PRO A 102 24.50 -14.48 -0.79
N ARG A 103 25.55 -15.07 -1.37
CA ARG A 103 25.52 -16.27 -2.22
C ARG A 103 24.55 -16.21 -3.40
N GLY A 104 24.11 -15.04 -3.83
CA GLY A 104 23.18 -14.86 -4.95
C GLY A 104 21.76 -14.42 -4.56
N ALA A 105 21.41 -14.44 -3.27
CA ALA A 105 20.14 -13.88 -2.79
C ALA A 105 20.04 -12.38 -3.14
N TRP A 106 18.85 -11.93 -3.55
CA TRP A 106 18.61 -10.54 -3.96
C TRP A 106 17.98 -9.69 -2.86
N GLY A 107 17.20 -10.30 -1.97
CA GLY A 107 16.44 -9.65 -0.92
C GLY A 107 14.94 -9.60 -1.23
N VAL A 108 14.13 -10.24 -0.38
CA VAL A 108 12.67 -10.21 -0.46
C VAL A 108 12.08 -8.88 0.00
N PHE A 109 10.89 -8.55 -0.49
CA PHE A 109 10.05 -7.45 0.01
C PHE A 109 10.73 -6.07 0.05
N PHE A 110 11.32 -5.66 -1.08
CA PHE A 110 11.71 -4.26 -1.21
C PHE A 110 10.46 -3.40 -1.34
N GLY A 111 10.46 -2.22 -0.71
CA GLY A 111 9.40 -1.24 -0.77
C GLY A 111 9.93 0.12 -1.19
N TYR A 112 9.53 0.57 -2.36
CA TYR A 112 9.84 1.90 -2.90
C TYR A 112 8.66 2.82 -2.64
N ASP A 113 8.88 3.86 -1.85
CA ASP A 113 7.83 4.76 -1.42
C ASP A 113 7.88 6.06 -2.24
N PHE A 114 6.74 6.47 -2.78
CA PHE A 114 6.61 7.63 -3.65
C PHE A 114 5.59 8.62 -3.12
N HIS A 115 5.92 9.90 -3.15
CA HIS A 115 4.92 10.96 -3.19
C HIS A 115 4.51 11.21 -4.64
N LEU A 116 3.21 11.37 -4.87
CA LEU A 116 2.66 11.56 -6.20
C LEU A 116 1.43 12.47 -6.18
N SER A 117 1.30 13.25 -7.24
CA SER A 117 0.10 13.98 -7.63
C SER A 117 -0.14 13.80 -9.13
N GLU A 118 -1.14 14.47 -9.69
CA GLU A 118 -1.40 14.41 -11.14
C GLU A 118 -0.16 14.79 -11.97
N ASP A 119 0.63 15.77 -11.50
CA ASP A 119 1.78 16.32 -12.24
C ASP A 119 3.14 15.84 -11.74
N LYS A 120 3.25 15.40 -10.48
CA LYS A 120 4.53 15.11 -9.84
C LYS A 120 4.61 13.67 -9.37
N LEU A 121 5.81 13.10 -9.47
CA LEU A 121 6.19 11.82 -8.90
C LEU A 121 7.59 12.00 -8.29
N GLY A 122 7.78 11.52 -7.06
CA GLY A 122 9.07 11.57 -6.40
C GLY A 122 9.28 10.39 -5.48
N LEU A 123 10.37 9.66 -5.67
CA LEU A 123 10.82 8.61 -4.75
C LEU A 123 11.29 9.24 -3.44
N ILE A 124 10.63 8.91 -2.32
CA ILE A 124 10.96 9.45 -1.01
C ILE A 124 11.80 8.50 -0.16
N GLU A 125 11.68 7.19 -0.36
CA GLU A 125 12.38 6.19 0.46
C GLU A 125 12.45 4.84 -0.26
N ILE A 126 13.52 4.08 0.00
CA ILE A 126 13.67 2.68 -0.40
C ILE A 126 13.83 1.88 0.90
N ASN A 127 13.05 0.82 1.05
CA ASN A 127 13.05 -0.08 2.21
C ASN A 127 13.41 -1.48 1.75
N THR A 128 14.30 -2.19 2.45
CA THR A 128 14.70 -3.56 2.09
C THR A 128 13.89 -4.65 2.79
N ASN A 129 13.16 -4.34 3.87
CA ASN A 129 12.30 -5.27 4.62
C ASN A 129 10.86 -4.73 4.77
N ALA A 130 10.27 -4.29 3.67
CA ALA A 130 9.00 -3.58 3.70
C ALA A 130 7.85 -4.44 4.23
N GLY A 131 7.27 -4.01 5.35
CA GLY A 131 6.03 -4.60 5.88
C GLY A 131 4.77 -4.18 5.11
N GLY A 132 3.68 -4.89 5.38
CA GLY A 132 2.34 -4.67 4.85
C GLY A 132 1.98 -5.53 3.64
N ALA A 133 2.88 -6.37 3.13
CA ALA A 133 2.65 -7.20 1.95
C ALA A 133 1.41 -8.09 2.13
N MET A 134 1.41 -8.94 3.16
CA MET A 134 0.31 -9.88 3.43
C MET A 134 -0.98 -9.16 3.84
N LEU A 135 -0.87 -8.01 4.50
CA LEU A 135 -2.03 -7.18 4.82
C LEU A 135 -2.70 -6.64 3.55
N ASN A 136 -1.91 -6.22 2.55
CA ASN A 136 -2.46 -5.79 1.27
C ASN A 136 -3.12 -6.94 0.49
N VAL A 137 -2.75 -8.20 0.73
CA VAL A 137 -3.44 -9.37 0.17
C VAL A 137 -4.84 -9.50 0.73
N LEU A 138 -4.95 -9.46 2.05
CA LEU A 138 -6.23 -9.49 2.74
C LEU A 138 -7.11 -8.35 2.27
N LEU A 139 -6.52 -7.16 2.14
CA LEU A 139 -7.20 -6.00 1.59
C LEU A 139 -7.69 -6.29 0.17
N ALA A 140 -6.83 -6.70 -0.75
CA ALA A 140 -7.23 -6.97 -2.13
C ALA A 140 -8.37 -8.01 -2.25
N ARG A 141 -8.40 -9.04 -1.40
CA ARG A 141 -9.47 -10.04 -1.35
C ARG A 141 -10.78 -9.49 -0.79
N ALA A 142 -10.69 -8.54 0.12
CA ALA A 142 -11.83 -7.89 0.76
C ALA A 142 -12.31 -6.63 0.02
N GLN A 143 -11.73 -6.30 -1.14
CA GLN A 143 -12.03 -5.06 -1.86
C GLN A 143 -13.04 -5.28 -2.99
N ARG A 144 -13.92 -4.30 -3.14
CA ARG A 144 -14.95 -4.23 -4.19
C ARG A 144 -14.58 -3.14 -5.20
N SER A 145 -14.75 -3.43 -6.49
CA SER A 145 -14.69 -2.38 -7.52
C SER A 145 -15.95 -1.53 -7.43
N CYS A 146 -15.79 -0.25 -7.06
CA CYS A 146 -16.90 0.66 -6.86
C CYS A 146 -17.49 1.28 -8.15
N CYS A 147 -16.81 1.12 -9.29
CA CYS A 147 -17.16 1.79 -10.55
C CYS A 147 -16.89 0.88 -11.76
N SER A 148 -17.70 0.98 -12.82
CA SER A 148 -17.32 0.45 -14.13
C SER A 148 -16.12 1.22 -14.69
N GLY A 149 -15.10 0.52 -15.21
CA GLY A 149 -13.91 1.16 -15.79
C GLY A 149 -12.74 1.38 -14.83
N VAL A 150 -12.98 1.15 -13.53
CA VAL A 150 -11.95 1.16 -12.50
C VAL A 150 -11.48 -0.27 -12.26
N VAL A 151 -10.21 -0.52 -12.55
CA VAL A 151 -9.57 -1.80 -12.30
C VAL A 151 -8.81 -1.69 -10.99
N GLY A 152 -9.22 -2.51 -10.01
CA GLY A 152 -8.40 -2.73 -8.84
C GLY A 152 -7.10 -3.40 -9.25
N LEU A 153 -5.96 -2.82 -8.87
CA LEU A 153 -4.68 -3.51 -9.00
C LEU A 153 -4.62 -4.58 -7.93
N SER A 154 -5.31 -5.69 -8.20
CA SER A 154 -5.21 -6.88 -7.37
C SER A 154 -3.86 -7.52 -7.59
N PRO A 155 -3.12 -7.84 -6.51
CA PRO A 155 -1.92 -8.63 -6.63
C PRO A 155 -2.26 -10.01 -7.22
N GLY A 156 -1.62 -10.39 -8.33
CA GLY A 156 -1.87 -11.65 -9.04
C GLY A 156 -3.12 -11.62 -9.92
N GLN A 157 -2.95 -11.35 -11.22
CA GLN A 157 -4.01 -11.43 -12.24
C GLN A 157 -4.34 -12.89 -12.64
N GLU A 158 -3.68 -13.89 -12.03
CA GLU A 158 -3.75 -15.32 -12.41
C GLU A 158 -4.71 -16.14 -11.53
N GLY A 159 -5.75 -15.52 -10.99
CA GLY A 159 -6.80 -16.20 -10.24
C GLY A 159 -6.55 -16.37 -8.72
N PRO A 160 -7.44 -17.09 -8.01
CA PRO A 160 -7.38 -17.25 -6.56
C PRO A 160 -6.05 -17.86 -6.10
N GLY A 161 -5.35 -17.18 -5.19
CA GLY A 161 -4.09 -17.67 -4.60
C GLY A 161 -2.81 -17.37 -5.39
N GLY A 162 -2.89 -16.71 -6.56
CA GLY A 162 -1.71 -16.40 -7.39
C GLY A 162 -0.68 -15.49 -6.71
N PHE A 163 -1.11 -14.63 -5.78
CA PHE A 163 -0.20 -13.76 -5.04
C PHE A 163 0.58 -14.50 -3.96
N GLU A 164 -0.09 -15.33 -3.16
CA GLU A 164 0.54 -16.19 -2.17
C GLU A 164 1.58 -17.12 -2.82
N GLN A 165 1.25 -17.68 -3.99
CA GLN A 165 2.19 -18.46 -4.79
C GLN A 165 3.38 -17.62 -5.26
N SER A 166 3.16 -16.36 -5.66
CA SER A 166 4.25 -15.45 -6.04
C SER A 166 5.18 -15.13 -4.87
N ILE A 167 4.65 -15.01 -3.65
CA ILE A 167 5.44 -14.87 -2.43
C ILE A 167 6.26 -16.14 -2.17
N LEU A 168 5.62 -17.31 -2.18
CA LEU A 168 6.32 -18.58 -1.98
C LEU A 168 7.43 -18.77 -3.02
N HIS A 169 7.16 -18.41 -4.28
CA HIS A 169 8.13 -18.44 -5.36
C HIS A 169 9.31 -17.49 -5.11
N MET A 170 9.05 -16.28 -4.59
CA MET A 170 10.10 -15.33 -4.21
C MET A 170 11.07 -15.93 -3.18
N PHE A 171 10.58 -16.58 -2.13
CA PHE A 171 11.45 -17.22 -1.15
C PHE A 171 12.18 -18.45 -1.71
N ALA A 172 11.51 -19.24 -2.56
CA ALA A 172 12.14 -20.36 -3.25
C ALA A 172 13.27 -19.90 -4.19
N GLN A 173 13.10 -18.74 -4.84
CA GLN A 173 14.13 -18.10 -5.66
C GLN A 173 15.33 -17.68 -4.82
N GLU A 174 15.14 -17.01 -3.67
CA GLU A 174 16.25 -16.65 -2.77
C GLU A 174 17.04 -17.88 -2.29
N TRP A 175 16.32 -18.94 -1.93
CA TRP A 175 16.90 -20.20 -1.50
C TRP A 175 17.72 -20.85 -2.63
N SER A 176 17.14 -21.00 -3.81
CA SER A 176 17.84 -21.56 -4.97
C SER A 176 19.01 -20.70 -5.42
N ALA A 177 18.87 -19.37 -5.39
CA ALA A 177 19.91 -18.42 -5.75
C ALA A 177 21.12 -18.54 -4.82
N SER A 178 20.90 -18.89 -3.54
CA SER A 178 21.95 -19.16 -2.54
C SER A 178 22.78 -20.43 -2.81
N GLY A 179 22.53 -21.13 -3.92
CA GLY A 179 23.24 -22.34 -4.34
C GLY A 179 22.63 -23.64 -3.81
N GLU A 180 21.50 -23.56 -3.13
CA GLU A 180 20.86 -24.70 -2.47
C GLU A 180 20.01 -25.51 -3.44
N LYS A 181 20.23 -26.83 -3.46
CA LYS A 181 19.57 -27.75 -4.41
C LYS A 181 18.40 -28.52 -3.81
N ARG A 182 18.36 -28.60 -2.48
CA ARG A 182 17.27 -29.24 -1.76
C ARG A 182 16.07 -28.29 -1.66
N PRO A 183 14.84 -28.80 -1.48
CA PRO A 183 13.70 -27.95 -1.17
C PRO A 183 13.93 -27.12 0.09
N LEU A 184 13.35 -25.92 0.13
CA LEU A 184 13.24 -25.11 1.35
C LEU A 184 12.28 -25.83 2.29
N THR A 185 12.73 -26.12 3.51
CA THR A 185 11.94 -26.88 4.50
C THR A 185 11.65 -26.10 5.77
N ARG A 186 12.48 -25.10 6.11
CA ARG A 186 12.31 -24.31 7.33
C ARG A 186 12.68 -22.83 7.20
N VAL A 187 11.73 -21.96 7.52
CA VAL A 187 11.91 -20.50 7.52
C VAL A 187 11.77 -19.94 8.94
N VAL A 188 12.67 -19.04 9.33
CA VAL A 188 12.54 -18.24 10.55
C VAL A 188 12.18 -16.80 10.18
N ILE A 189 11.05 -16.30 10.67
CA ILE A 189 10.72 -14.87 10.62
C ILE A 189 11.34 -14.24 11.87
N LEU A 190 12.32 -13.36 11.67
CA LEU A 190 13.15 -12.86 12.77
C LEU A 190 12.96 -11.37 12.98
N ASP A 191 12.50 -10.96 14.16
CA ASP A 191 12.43 -9.56 14.58
C ASP A 191 12.69 -9.45 16.09
N GLU A 192 13.06 -8.28 16.59
CA GLU A 192 13.24 -8.06 18.03
C GLU A 192 11.87 -8.05 18.72
N SER A 193 11.71 -8.84 19.77
CA SER A 193 10.46 -8.94 20.54
C SER A 193 9.24 -9.03 19.62
N PRO A 194 9.16 -10.04 18.73
CA PRO A 194 8.26 -10.03 17.58
C PRO A 194 6.79 -9.82 17.99
N GLN A 195 6.38 -10.42 19.12
CA GLN A 195 5.03 -10.27 19.69
C GLN A 195 4.69 -8.85 20.16
N ALA A 196 5.69 -7.98 20.36
CA ALA A 196 5.51 -6.56 20.69
C ALA A 196 5.42 -5.68 19.44
N GLN A 197 5.77 -6.20 18.26
CA GLN A 197 5.76 -5.43 17.02
C GLN A 197 4.35 -5.07 16.59
N TYR A 198 4.19 -3.86 16.02
CA TYR A 198 2.90 -3.39 15.51
C TYR A 198 2.37 -4.33 14.43
N LEU A 199 3.23 -4.77 13.51
CA LEU A 199 2.88 -5.68 12.42
C LEU A 199 3.03 -7.17 12.78
N TYR A 200 3.04 -7.55 14.07
CA TYR A 200 3.05 -8.97 14.46
C TYR A 200 1.96 -9.81 13.75
N PRO A 201 0.72 -9.32 13.53
CA PRO A 201 -0.27 -10.04 12.73
C PRO A 201 0.20 -10.44 11.32
N GLU A 202 1.05 -9.62 10.67
CA GLU A 202 1.64 -9.97 9.38
C GLU A 202 2.60 -11.16 9.49
N PHE A 203 3.33 -11.30 10.59
CA PHE A 203 4.23 -12.44 10.79
C PHE A 203 3.44 -13.75 10.88
N LEU A 204 2.29 -13.73 11.56
CA LEU A 204 1.38 -14.88 11.63
C LEU A 204 0.82 -15.26 10.24
N LEU A 205 0.49 -14.27 9.41
CA LEU A 205 0.05 -14.51 8.03
C LEU A 205 1.14 -15.17 7.18
N PHE A 206 2.39 -14.70 7.29
CA PHE A 206 3.52 -15.33 6.61
C PHE A 206 3.80 -16.74 7.12
N GLN A 207 3.80 -16.94 8.45
CA GLN A 207 4.00 -18.25 9.06
C GLN A 207 3.04 -19.27 8.46
N ARG A 208 1.77 -18.91 8.34
CA ARG A 208 0.71 -19.80 7.89
C ARG A 208 0.75 -20.03 6.38
N LEU A 209 1.16 -19.02 5.62
CA LEU A 209 1.45 -19.19 4.20
C LEU A 209 2.54 -20.26 4.00
N PHE A 210 3.66 -20.18 4.74
CA PHE A 210 4.72 -21.18 4.67
C PHE A 210 4.25 -22.57 5.12
N GLU A 211 3.55 -22.67 6.25
CA GLU A 211 3.03 -23.93 6.78
C GLU A 211 2.05 -24.59 5.80
N SER A 212 1.20 -23.80 5.14
CA SER A 212 0.27 -24.28 4.10
C SER A 212 0.98 -24.87 2.87
N ALA A 213 2.22 -24.44 2.62
CA ALA A 213 3.09 -24.94 1.57
C ALA A 213 4.00 -26.10 2.04
N GLY A 214 3.81 -26.59 3.27
CA GLY A 214 4.62 -27.65 3.87
C GLY A 214 6.01 -27.20 4.33
N ILE A 215 6.23 -25.90 4.48
CA ILE A 215 7.47 -25.30 4.99
C ILE A 215 7.27 -24.99 6.47
N ASP A 216 8.08 -25.58 7.34
CA ASP A 216 8.06 -25.30 8.77
C ASP A 216 8.43 -23.82 9.00
N CYS A 217 7.62 -23.09 9.77
CA CYS A 217 7.86 -21.66 9.98
C CYS A 217 7.72 -21.27 11.45
N ILE A 218 8.71 -20.53 11.94
CA ILE A 218 8.75 -20.04 13.30
C ILE A 218 9.04 -18.54 13.32
N ILE A 219 8.36 -17.84 14.22
CA ILE A 219 8.62 -16.43 14.51
C ILE A 219 9.48 -16.39 15.77
N ALA A 220 10.67 -15.76 15.70
CA ALA A 220 11.64 -15.80 16.78
C ALA A 220 12.28 -14.43 17.05
N ASP A 221 12.80 -14.25 18.26
CA ASP A 221 13.72 -13.17 18.60
C ASP A 221 15.16 -13.60 18.24
N PRO A 222 16.06 -12.69 17.81
CA PRO A 222 17.47 -13.00 17.61
C PRO A 222 18.12 -13.71 18.80
N ALA A 223 17.71 -13.40 20.03
CA ALA A 223 18.22 -14.01 21.25
C ALA A 223 17.87 -15.50 21.40
N ASP A 224 16.87 -15.99 20.67
CA ASP A 224 16.46 -17.40 20.67
C ASP A 224 17.32 -18.25 19.71
N LEU A 225 18.16 -17.62 18.89
CA LEU A 225 19.02 -18.30 17.94
C LEU A 225 20.31 -18.80 18.60
N ALA A 226 20.71 -20.02 18.22
CA ALA A 226 22.00 -20.60 18.61
C ALA A 226 22.79 -21.02 17.37
N PHE A 227 24.04 -20.60 17.27
CA PHE A 227 24.96 -21.08 16.24
C PHE A 227 25.99 -22.04 16.85
N HIS A 228 25.92 -23.31 16.47
CA HIS A 228 26.83 -24.36 16.95
C HIS A 228 26.91 -25.52 15.96
N ASN A 229 28.07 -26.18 15.91
CA ASN A 229 28.34 -27.30 14.99
C ASN A 229 27.96 -26.98 13.52
N ASP A 230 28.32 -25.78 13.06
CA ASP A 230 28.05 -25.29 11.71
C ASP A 230 26.56 -25.31 11.31
N CYS A 231 25.67 -25.15 12.31
CA CYS A 231 24.23 -25.03 12.11
C CYS A 231 23.69 -23.82 12.88
N LEU A 232 22.84 -23.02 12.23
CA LEU A 232 21.97 -22.08 12.93
C LEU A 232 20.73 -22.84 13.40
N LEU A 233 20.48 -22.85 14.70
CA LEU A 233 19.32 -23.53 15.31
C LEU A 233 18.37 -22.52 15.95
N VAL A 234 17.10 -22.89 15.95
CA VAL A 234 16.04 -22.32 16.81
C VAL A 234 15.18 -23.48 17.30
N ASP A 235 14.83 -23.50 18.59
CA ASP A 235 14.17 -24.64 19.24
C ASP A 235 14.86 -25.99 18.99
N GLY A 236 16.20 -25.97 18.93
CA GLY A 236 17.02 -27.17 18.69
C GLY A 236 16.95 -27.74 17.27
N LYS A 237 16.31 -27.05 16.32
CA LYS A 237 16.16 -27.52 14.93
C LYS A 237 16.89 -26.58 13.95
N PRO A 238 17.53 -27.12 12.88
CA PRO A 238 18.26 -26.31 11.91
C PRO A 238 17.38 -25.33 11.13
N VAL A 239 17.93 -24.17 10.81
CA VAL A 239 17.28 -23.11 10.04
C VAL A 239 17.83 -23.10 8.61
N ASP A 240 16.95 -23.13 7.60
CA ASP A 240 17.37 -23.00 6.20
C ASP A 240 17.51 -21.53 5.81
N LEU A 241 16.43 -20.77 6.04
CA LEU A 241 16.32 -19.38 5.62
C LEU A 241 15.78 -18.51 6.76
N VAL A 242 16.40 -17.35 6.94
CA VAL A 242 15.95 -16.30 7.85
C VAL A 242 15.31 -15.19 7.04
N TYR A 243 13.99 -15.01 7.20
CA TYR A 243 13.28 -13.83 6.75
C TYR A 243 13.54 -12.70 7.76
N ASN A 244 14.50 -11.85 7.44
CA ASN A 244 15.02 -10.81 8.31
C ASN A 244 14.07 -9.59 8.37
N ARG A 245 13.41 -9.40 9.50
CA ARG A 245 12.54 -8.25 9.80
C ARG A 245 13.18 -7.25 10.77
N LEU A 246 14.42 -7.49 11.19
CA LEU A 246 15.16 -6.61 12.08
C LEU A 246 15.37 -5.21 11.49
N THR A 247 15.44 -4.22 12.38
CA THR A 247 15.86 -2.86 12.02
C THR A 247 17.36 -2.62 12.23
N ASP A 248 18.05 -3.57 12.86
CA ASP A 248 19.50 -3.71 12.81
C ASP A 248 19.92 -4.38 11.49
N PHE A 249 19.95 -3.57 10.43
CA PHE A 249 20.22 -4.05 9.07
C PHE A 249 21.62 -4.64 8.87
N TYR A 250 22.56 -4.32 9.76
CA TYR A 250 23.94 -4.79 9.71
C TYR A 250 24.24 -5.87 10.75
N LEU A 251 23.23 -6.30 11.53
CA LEU A 251 23.38 -7.34 12.57
C LEU A 251 24.48 -6.98 13.57
N GLU A 252 24.61 -5.71 13.95
CA GLU A 252 25.66 -5.21 14.84
C GLU A 252 25.40 -5.57 16.32
N GLY A 253 24.14 -5.64 16.73
CA GLY A 253 23.72 -5.97 18.09
C GLY A 253 24.24 -7.32 18.59
N ASP A 254 24.50 -7.41 19.90
CA ASP A 254 25.01 -8.63 20.52
C ASP A 254 24.00 -9.79 20.46
N ASN A 255 22.70 -9.47 20.53
CA ASN A 255 21.59 -10.41 20.31
C ASN A 255 21.62 -11.05 18.91
N CYS A 256 22.22 -10.38 17.91
CA CYS A 256 22.35 -10.89 16.55
C CYS A 256 23.60 -11.76 16.34
N SER A 257 24.42 -12.01 17.36
CA SER A 257 25.71 -12.70 17.23
C SER A 257 25.63 -14.10 16.60
N ALA A 258 24.62 -14.91 16.95
CA ALA A 258 24.39 -16.22 16.36
C ALA A 258 24.07 -16.12 14.86
N LEU A 259 23.12 -15.24 14.49
CA LEU A 259 22.75 -15.00 13.09
C LEU A 259 23.94 -14.45 12.29
N ARG A 260 24.63 -13.44 12.82
CA ARG A 260 25.81 -12.83 12.19
C ARG A 260 26.89 -13.87 11.90
N SER A 261 27.16 -14.76 12.86
CA SER A 261 28.16 -15.82 12.70
C SER A 261 27.75 -16.83 11.63
N ALA A 262 26.49 -17.28 11.66
CA ALA A 262 25.97 -18.22 10.66
C ALA A 262 25.94 -17.61 9.24
N TYR A 263 25.59 -16.33 9.11
CA TYR A 263 25.58 -15.60 7.84
C TYR A 263 26.99 -15.48 7.25
N LEU A 264 27.97 -15.05 8.06
CA LEU A 264 29.36 -14.91 7.62
C LEU A 264 30.03 -16.27 7.32
N ALA A 265 29.54 -17.35 7.90
CA ALA A 265 29.99 -18.71 7.64
C ALA A 265 29.24 -19.39 6.47
N ASP A 266 28.36 -18.68 5.75
CA ASP A 266 27.57 -19.20 4.64
C ASP A 266 26.67 -20.40 4.98
N ILE A 267 26.30 -20.54 6.26
CA ILE A 267 25.49 -21.65 6.78
C ILE A 267 23.99 -21.44 6.57
N VAL A 268 23.55 -20.19 6.51
CA VAL A 268 22.12 -19.83 6.42
C VAL A 268 21.90 -18.81 5.31
N THR A 269 20.75 -18.88 4.65
CA THR A 269 20.30 -17.81 3.75
C THR A 269 19.60 -16.73 4.56
N VAL A 270 20.07 -15.48 4.49
CA VAL A 270 19.42 -14.34 5.13
C VAL A 270 18.81 -13.45 4.05
N THR A 271 17.52 -13.15 4.14
CA THR A 271 16.84 -12.28 3.17
C THR A 271 15.81 -11.37 3.86
N PRO A 272 15.82 -10.06 3.59
CA PRO A 272 16.91 -9.30 2.99
C PRO A 272 18.20 -9.36 3.84
N HIS A 273 19.35 -9.19 3.19
CA HIS A 273 20.67 -9.29 3.82
C HIS A 273 21.36 -7.91 3.98
N PRO A 274 22.40 -7.78 4.83
CA PRO A 274 23.11 -6.52 5.08
C PRO A 274 23.62 -5.80 3.82
N ARG A 275 24.13 -6.55 2.84
CA ARG A 275 24.54 -6.00 1.54
C ARG A 275 23.39 -5.28 0.82
N ALA A 276 22.17 -5.81 0.87
CA ALA A 276 21.00 -5.22 0.21
C ALA A 276 20.69 -3.84 0.79
N TYR A 277 20.73 -3.73 2.13
CA TYR A 277 20.52 -2.46 2.81
C TYR A 277 21.56 -1.41 2.40
N ALA A 278 22.86 -1.76 2.40
CA ALA A 278 23.93 -0.85 2.02
C ALA A 278 23.81 -0.33 0.57
N LEU A 279 23.35 -1.19 -0.35
CA LEU A 279 23.23 -0.87 -1.77
C LEU A 279 22.00 -0.01 -2.08
N TYR A 280 20.89 -0.21 -1.36
CA TYR A 280 19.59 0.38 -1.73
C TYR A 280 19.00 1.31 -0.65
N ALA A 281 18.89 0.86 0.60
CA ALA A 281 18.05 1.52 1.62
C ALA A 281 18.80 2.44 2.59
N ASP A 282 20.14 2.40 2.61
CA ASP A 282 20.90 3.45 3.30
C ASP A 282 20.54 4.81 2.70
N LYS A 283 20.07 5.75 3.53
CA LYS A 283 19.55 7.03 3.04
C LYS A 283 20.60 7.88 2.33
N ARG A 284 21.89 7.60 2.53
CA ARG A 284 22.98 8.22 1.76
C ARG A 284 22.90 7.86 0.28
N ARG A 285 22.32 6.72 -0.08
CA ARG A 285 22.08 6.34 -1.48
C ARG A 285 21.16 7.32 -2.21
N LEU A 286 20.24 7.99 -1.51
CA LEU A 286 19.44 9.06 -2.13
C LEU A 286 20.28 10.30 -2.49
N VAL A 287 21.35 10.58 -1.73
CA VAL A 287 22.33 11.61 -2.11
C VAL A 287 23.03 11.19 -3.39
N ASP A 288 23.56 9.95 -3.41
CA ASP A 288 24.31 9.40 -4.52
C ASP A 288 23.48 9.33 -5.82
N LEU A 289 22.20 8.90 -5.74
CA LEU A 289 21.25 8.85 -6.87
C LEU A 289 20.93 10.22 -7.47
N THR A 290 21.19 11.32 -6.75
CA THR A 290 20.95 12.69 -7.23
C THR A 290 22.24 13.42 -7.63
N ASN A 291 23.40 12.76 -7.50
CA ASN A 291 24.69 13.31 -7.88
C ASN A 291 25.03 12.96 -9.34
N SER A 292 24.66 13.86 -10.26
CA SER A 292 24.83 13.65 -11.71
C SER A 292 26.29 13.41 -12.12
N SER A 293 27.24 14.12 -11.50
CA SER A 293 28.68 13.96 -11.80
C SER A 293 29.19 12.60 -11.37
N PHE A 294 28.84 12.15 -10.16
CA PHE A 294 29.20 10.82 -9.67
C PHE A 294 28.61 9.72 -10.57
N LEU A 295 27.32 9.82 -10.92
CA LEU A 295 26.67 8.83 -11.78
C LEU A 295 27.32 8.76 -13.17
N GLU A 296 27.79 9.89 -13.70
CA GLU A 296 28.56 9.92 -14.96
C GLU A 296 29.92 9.24 -14.81
N GLU A 297 30.64 9.54 -13.74
CA GLU A 297 31.97 9.00 -13.44
C GLU A 297 31.96 7.48 -13.31
N ILE A 298 30.95 6.91 -12.63
CA ILE A 298 30.80 5.45 -12.50
C ILE A 298 30.19 4.78 -13.74
N GLY A 299 29.92 5.54 -14.81
CA GLY A 299 29.46 5.02 -16.09
C GLY A 299 27.97 4.68 -16.18
N VAL A 300 27.10 5.31 -15.37
CA VAL A 300 25.65 5.13 -15.49
C VAL A 300 25.15 5.76 -16.80
N ASP A 301 24.36 5.00 -17.56
CA ASP A 301 23.81 5.41 -18.85
C ASP A 301 23.03 6.74 -18.76
N GLN A 302 23.11 7.54 -19.82
CA GLN A 302 22.48 8.87 -19.86
C GLN A 302 20.95 8.81 -19.68
N GLN A 303 20.26 7.80 -20.23
CA GLN A 303 18.81 7.65 -20.09
C GLN A 303 18.45 7.30 -18.64
N VAL A 304 19.22 6.42 -18.01
CA VAL A 304 19.07 6.07 -16.58
C VAL A 304 19.26 7.32 -15.71
N ARG A 305 20.33 8.09 -15.95
CA ARG A 305 20.58 9.35 -15.23
C ARG A 305 19.45 10.36 -15.40
N ALA A 306 18.85 10.45 -16.59
CA ALA A 306 17.71 11.34 -16.84
C ALA A 306 16.47 10.93 -16.03
N VAL A 307 16.15 9.64 -15.96
CA VAL A 307 15.06 9.12 -15.12
C VAL A 307 15.30 9.43 -13.64
N LEU A 308 16.52 9.17 -13.14
CA LEU A 308 16.86 9.46 -11.75
C LEU A 308 16.75 10.96 -11.44
N ALA A 309 17.30 11.83 -12.30
CA ALA A 309 17.22 13.29 -12.12
C ALA A 309 15.77 13.81 -12.15
N GLN A 310 14.88 13.16 -12.89
CA GLN A 310 13.48 13.55 -12.99
C GLN A 310 12.65 13.15 -11.77
N TYR A 311 12.90 11.97 -11.20
CA TYR A 311 11.98 11.37 -10.22
C TYR A 311 12.61 11.10 -8.84
N VAL A 312 13.92 11.23 -8.67
CA VAL A 312 14.56 11.19 -7.34
C VAL A 312 14.78 12.63 -6.88
N PRO A 313 14.09 13.08 -5.82
CA PRO A 313 14.21 14.46 -5.35
C PRO A 313 15.61 14.75 -4.83
N LEU A 314 16.19 15.89 -5.24
CA LEU A 314 17.53 16.30 -4.82
C LEU A 314 17.72 16.12 -3.32
N THR A 315 18.73 15.33 -2.96
CA THR A 315 19.06 15.00 -1.57
C THR A 315 20.52 15.34 -1.33
N VAL A 316 20.80 16.03 -0.22
CA VAL A 316 22.16 16.45 0.15
C VAL A 316 22.45 16.08 1.60
N PRO A 317 23.71 15.78 1.96
CA PRO A 317 24.08 15.61 3.36
C PRO A 317 23.96 16.96 4.09
N VAL A 318 23.53 16.91 5.35
CA VAL A 318 23.57 18.09 6.23
C VAL A 318 24.94 18.16 6.87
N GLU A 319 25.64 19.27 6.68
CA GLU A 319 26.99 19.48 7.21
C GLU A 319 27.12 20.91 7.73
N HIS A 320 28.06 21.13 8.65
CA HIS A 320 28.31 22.48 9.18
C HIS A 320 28.56 23.53 8.08
N ARG A 321 29.23 23.15 6.97
CA ARG A 321 29.55 24.08 5.87
C ARG A 321 28.34 24.53 5.04
N ASN A 322 27.26 23.74 4.99
CA ASN A 322 26.07 24.07 4.21
C ASN A 322 24.85 24.40 5.10
N ALA A 323 25.01 24.37 6.42
CA ALA A 323 23.94 24.55 7.39
C ALA A 323 23.18 25.88 7.21
N GLU A 324 23.88 27.00 7.02
CA GLU A 324 23.22 28.31 6.84
C GLU A 324 22.30 28.31 5.61
N GLN A 325 22.81 27.83 4.47
CA GLN A 325 22.05 27.72 3.22
C GLN A 325 20.83 26.79 3.35
N LEU A 326 21.00 25.64 4.01
CA LEU A 326 19.92 24.69 4.25
C LEU A 326 18.85 25.28 5.18
N TRP A 327 19.26 26.05 6.20
CA TRP A 327 18.35 26.73 7.11
C TRP A 327 17.52 27.79 6.39
N GLU A 328 18.12 28.60 5.51
CA GLU A 328 17.41 29.60 4.71
C GLU A 328 16.32 28.96 3.84
N ARG A 329 16.65 27.86 3.17
CA ARG A 329 15.74 27.14 2.26
C ARG A 329 14.90 26.05 2.92
N ARG A 330 14.99 25.88 4.24
CA ARG A 330 14.38 24.76 4.99
C ARG A 330 12.91 24.51 4.68
N ARG A 331 12.12 25.54 4.39
CA ARG A 331 10.68 25.40 4.11
C ARG A 331 10.37 24.49 2.91
N SER A 332 11.32 24.36 1.97
CA SER A 332 11.23 23.45 0.82
C SER A 332 11.99 22.14 1.03
N LEU A 333 12.38 21.81 2.26
CA LEU A 333 13.21 20.65 2.58
C LEU A 333 12.55 19.74 3.61
N PHE A 334 12.91 18.47 3.55
CA PHE A 334 12.57 17.44 4.50
C PHE A 334 13.86 16.80 5.02
N PHE A 335 14.03 16.76 6.34
CA PHE A 335 15.26 16.31 7.00
C PHE A 335 15.06 14.92 7.57
N LYS A 336 15.99 14.00 7.29
CA LYS A 336 15.93 12.59 7.70
C LYS A 336 17.27 12.17 8.31
N PRO A 337 17.29 11.47 9.46
CA PRO A 337 18.51 10.89 9.97
C PRO A 337 18.92 9.72 9.07
N VAL A 338 20.23 9.59 8.78
CA VAL A 338 20.77 8.51 7.95
C VAL A 338 20.38 7.15 8.55
N SER A 339 20.73 6.94 9.82
CA SER A 339 20.34 5.78 10.61
C SER A 339 19.07 6.07 11.42
N GLY A 340 18.05 5.23 11.28
CA GLY A 340 16.81 5.34 12.04
C GLY A 340 15.62 4.67 11.33
N PHE A 341 14.76 4.03 12.12
CA PHE A 341 13.57 3.32 11.67
C PHE A 341 12.28 4.06 12.04
N GLY A 342 11.20 3.80 11.28
CA GLY A 342 9.85 4.26 11.62
C GLY A 342 9.65 5.77 11.65
N SER A 343 10.30 6.52 10.74
CA SER A 343 10.21 7.99 10.66
C SER A 343 10.65 8.76 11.92
N ARG A 344 11.31 8.11 12.89
CA ARG A 344 11.82 8.78 14.09
C ARG A 344 12.89 9.80 13.70
N GLY A 345 12.78 11.02 14.22
CA GLY A 345 13.70 12.12 13.89
C GLY A 345 13.52 12.70 12.49
N ALA A 346 12.43 12.40 11.77
CA ALA A 346 12.14 13.00 10.48
C ALA A 346 11.40 14.34 10.64
N TYR A 347 11.84 15.39 9.96
CA TYR A 347 11.29 16.73 10.13
C TYR A 347 10.98 17.43 8.80
N ARG A 348 9.77 18.00 8.69
CA ARG A 348 9.51 19.02 7.66
C ARG A 348 10.18 20.32 8.06
N GLY A 349 10.94 20.93 7.15
CA GLY A 349 11.74 22.11 7.47
C GLY A 349 10.93 23.37 7.79
N ASP A 350 9.69 23.47 7.31
CA ASP A 350 8.76 24.56 7.68
C ASP A 350 8.30 24.52 9.14
N LYS A 351 8.49 23.39 9.82
CA LYS A 351 8.12 23.14 11.21
C LYS A 351 9.33 23.04 12.16
N LEU A 352 10.54 23.36 11.67
CA LEU A 352 11.76 23.28 12.50
C LEU A 352 11.88 24.44 13.48
N THR A 353 12.29 24.10 14.70
CA THR A 353 12.79 25.06 15.70
C THR A 353 14.31 25.19 15.59
N LYS A 354 14.89 26.26 16.14
CA LYS A 354 16.36 26.44 16.17
C LYS A 354 17.07 25.33 16.96
N ARG A 355 16.47 24.86 18.05
CA ARG A 355 17.03 23.75 18.84
C ARG A 355 17.11 22.45 18.03
N VAL A 356 16.01 22.06 17.38
CA VAL A 356 16.01 20.84 16.55
C VAL A 356 16.97 21.00 15.37
N TRP A 357 17.14 22.23 14.87
CA TRP A 357 18.13 22.50 13.84
C TRP A 357 19.57 22.25 14.28
N GLU A 358 19.94 22.69 15.49
CA GLU A 358 21.27 22.40 16.07
C GLU A 358 21.48 20.89 16.22
N GLU A 359 20.46 20.14 16.65
CA GLU A 359 20.47 18.68 16.74
C GLU A 359 20.65 18.02 15.35
N ILE A 360 20.00 18.56 14.31
CA ILE A 360 20.15 18.09 12.92
C ILE A 360 21.56 18.36 12.38
N VAL A 361 22.11 19.55 12.61
CA VAL A 361 23.45 19.94 12.12
C VAL A 361 24.56 19.16 12.83
N GLY A 362 24.40 18.90 14.13
CA GLY A 362 25.33 18.06 14.90
C GLY A 362 25.11 16.55 14.71
N GLY A 363 24.05 16.16 14.01
CA GLY A 363 23.69 14.76 13.77
C GLY A 363 23.99 14.30 12.34
N ASN A 364 23.88 13.00 12.11
CA ASN A 364 24.04 12.42 10.77
C ASN A 364 22.72 12.47 9.99
N TYR A 365 22.47 13.58 9.30
CA TYR A 365 21.22 13.85 8.56
C TYR A 365 21.44 14.07 7.07
N VAL A 366 20.38 13.80 6.30
CA VAL A 366 20.23 14.25 4.91
C VAL A 366 19.05 15.21 4.80
N ALA A 367 19.15 16.16 3.89
CA ALA A 367 18.08 17.07 3.50
C ALA A 367 17.63 16.76 2.07
N GLN A 368 16.37 16.35 1.93
CA GLN A 368 15.75 16.05 0.64
C GLN A 368 14.77 17.17 0.26
N SER A 369 14.70 17.48 -1.03
CA SER A 369 13.69 18.40 -1.57
C SER A 369 12.29 17.92 -1.25
N LEU A 370 11.46 18.80 -0.69
CA LEU A 370 10.12 18.46 -0.25
C LEU A 370 9.19 18.29 -1.47
N LEU A 371 8.61 17.10 -1.63
CA LEU A 371 7.44 16.89 -2.48
C LEU A 371 6.17 16.81 -1.63
N ALA A 372 5.12 17.46 -2.13
CA ALA A 372 3.79 17.29 -1.59
C ALA A 372 3.31 15.84 -1.80
N PRO A 373 2.78 15.19 -0.75
CA PRO A 373 2.11 13.90 -0.91
C PRO A 373 0.84 14.05 -1.73
N GLY A 374 0.31 12.92 -2.21
CA GLY A 374 -1.02 12.89 -2.80
C GLY A 374 -2.09 13.17 -1.74
N GLU A 375 -3.25 13.63 -2.18
CA GLU A 375 -4.39 13.89 -1.29
C GLU A 375 -5.58 13.02 -1.67
N ARG A 376 -6.20 12.41 -0.66
CA ARG A 376 -7.40 11.58 -0.76
C ARG A 376 -8.46 12.14 0.17
N ARG A 377 -9.56 12.65 -0.41
CA ARG A 377 -10.69 13.11 0.38
C ARG A 377 -11.52 11.91 0.85
N THR A 378 -11.71 11.79 2.17
CA THR A 378 -12.42 10.65 2.76
C THR A 378 -13.86 10.98 3.16
N ILE A 379 -14.22 12.26 3.26
CA ILE A 379 -15.56 12.73 3.64
C ILE A 379 -15.94 13.92 2.75
N ALA A 380 -17.21 14.04 2.38
CA ALA A 380 -17.69 15.09 1.48
C ALA A 380 -17.64 16.50 2.09
N ASP A 381 -17.70 16.59 3.43
CA ASP A 381 -17.61 17.85 4.16
C ASP A 381 -16.30 18.61 3.81
N PRO A 382 -16.39 19.79 3.18
CA PRO A 382 -15.22 20.56 2.78
C PRO A 382 -14.43 21.14 3.97
N GLN A 383 -14.97 21.12 5.19
CA GLN A 383 -14.24 21.52 6.39
C GLN A 383 -13.26 20.43 6.86
N VAL A 384 -13.50 19.18 6.48
CA VAL A 384 -12.60 18.07 6.79
C VAL A 384 -11.43 18.08 5.81
N ARG A 385 -10.22 18.22 6.35
CA ARG A 385 -9.01 18.24 5.52
C ARG A 385 -8.81 16.90 4.81
N PRO A 386 -8.46 16.89 3.50
CA PRO A 386 -8.07 15.69 2.81
C PRO A 386 -6.98 14.93 3.55
N MET A 387 -7.03 13.60 3.49
CA MET A 387 -5.95 12.75 3.99
C MET A 387 -4.82 12.75 3.00
N LYS A 388 -3.59 12.54 3.49
CA LYS A 388 -2.42 12.38 2.63
C LYS A 388 -2.29 10.94 2.24
N PHE A 389 -1.68 10.68 1.09
CA PHE A 389 -1.21 9.36 0.76
C PHE A 389 0.14 9.38 0.08
N ASP A 390 0.85 8.27 0.23
CA ASP A 390 2.00 7.89 -0.57
C ASP A 390 1.72 6.53 -1.24
N LEU A 391 2.47 6.23 -2.29
CA LEU A 391 2.40 4.95 -2.99
C LEU A 391 3.62 4.11 -2.62
N ARG A 392 3.41 2.93 -2.07
CA ARG A 392 4.42 1.90 -1.90
C ARG A 392 4.35 0.91 -3.06
N ALA A 393 5.40 0.89 -3.87
CA ALA A 393 5.64 -0.17 -4.85
C ALA A 393 6.51 -1.23 -4.21
N TYR A 394 5.96 -2.43 -4.07
CA TYR A 394 6.74 -3.57 -3.62
C TYR A 394 7.38 -4.27 -4.81
N ALA A 395 8.65 -4.61 -4.66
CA ALA A 395 9.46 -5.10 -5.76
C ALA A 395 10.37 -6.26 -5.34
N TYR A 396 10.71 -7.06 -6.35
CA TYR A 396 11.68 -8.14 -6.25
C TYR A 396 12.44 -8.25 -7.57
N ALA A 397 13.77 -8.38 -7.50
CA ALA A 397 14.66 -8.44 -8.66
C ALA A 397 14.38 -7.33 -9.72
N GLY A 398 14.25 -6.08 -9.25
CA GLY A 398 14.00 -4.92 -10.10
C GLY A 398 12.59 -4.83 -10.73
N LYS A 399 11.68 -5.75 -10.40
CA LYS A 399 10.32 -5.78 -10.93
C LYS A 399 9.30 -5.42 -9.85
N VAL A 400 8.39 -4.50 -10.18
CA VAL A 400 7.23 -4.20 -9.34
C VAL A 400 6.31 -5.42 -9.34
N GLN A 401 6.01 -5.92 -8.14
CA GLN A 401 5.10 -7.04 -7.96
C GLN A 401 3.70 -6.55 -7.58
N TRP A 402 3.60 -5.50 -6.77
CA TRP A 402 2.32 -4.84 -6.47
C TRP A 402 2.52 -3.41 -5.98
N ASN A 403 1.44 -2.63 -6.02
CA ASN A 403 1.38 -1.28 -5.50
C ASN A 403 0.29 -1.18 -4.43
N ALA A 404 0.60 -0.51 -3.33
CA ALA A 404 -0.35 -0.18 -2.27
C ALA A 404 -0.23 1.30 -1.93
N ALA A 405 -1.34 1.96 -1.61
CA ALA A 405 -1.29 3.29 -1.05
C ALA A 405 -1.27 3.21 0.48
N ARG A 406 -0.62 4.17 1.13
CA ARG A 406 -0.67 4.36 2.58
C ARG A 406 -1.31 5.70 2.86
N VAL A 407 -2.50 5.70 3.44
CA VAL A 407 -3.29 6.88 3.76
C VAL A 407 -3.03 7.29 5.20
N TYR A 408 -2.74 8.56 5.45
CA TYR A 408 -2.35 9.05 6.77
C TYR A 408 -2.66 10.54 6.97
N GLN A 409 -2.56 10.99 8.22
CA GLN A 409 -2.41 12.41 8.56
C GLN A 409 -1.12 12.66 9.32
N GLY A 410 -0.61 13.89 9.27
CA GLY A 410 0.63 14.27 9.95
C GLY A 410 1.78 14.60 9.00
N GLN A 411 3.02 14.52 9.50
CA GLN A 411 4.23 14.81 8.72
C GLN A 411 4.75 13.61 7.95
N THR A 412 4.56 12.40 8.49
CA THR A 412 5.04 11.14 7.95
C THR A 412 3.93 10.10 8.00
N THR A 413 4.05 9.11 7.13
CA THR A 413 3.14 7.96 7.06
C THR A 413 3.05 7.27 8.41
N ASN A 414 1.81 7.00 8.85
CA ASN A 414 1.52 6.30 10.09
C ASN A 414 0.21 5.53 9.94
N PHE A 415 0.09 4.45 10.70
CA PHE A 415 -1.11 3.59 10.76
C PHE A 415 -1.91 3.86 12.03
N ARG A 416 -1.95 5.11 12.49
CA ARG A 416 -2.56 5.49 13.79
C ARG A 416 -3.68 6.51 13.67
N THR A 417 -3.96 6.99 12.46
CA THR A 417 -5.00 7.98 12.22
C THR A 417 -6.27 7.26 11.76
N GLU A 418 -7.40 7.59 12.37
CA GLU A 418 -8.71 7.17 11.87
C GLU A 418 -8.90 7.54 10.39
N GLY A 419 -9.47 6.62 9.61
CA GLY A 419 -9.62 6.74 8.15
C GLY A 419 -8.33 6.50 7.35
N GLY A 420 -7.18 6.37 8.03
CA GLY A 420 -5.89 6.01 7.43
C GLY A 420 -5.72 4.51 7.29
N GLY A 421 -4.54 4.10 6.83
CA GLY A 421 -4.22 2.69 6.65
C GLY A 421 -3.64 2.38 5.28
N PHE A 422 -3.37 1.10 5.04
CA PHE A 422 -3.19 0.59 3.69
C PHE A 422 -4.50 0.74 2.91
N ALA A 423 -4.39 1.29 1.71
CA ALA A 423 -5.48 1.45 0.76
C ALA A 423 -5.12 0.72 -0.55
N PRO A 424 -6.07 0.04 -1.20
CA PRO A 424 -5.82 -0.51 -2.52
C PRO A 424 -5.60 0.62 -3.52
N VAL A 425 -4.80 0.32 -4.55
CA VAL A 425 -4.53 1.24 -5.65
C VAL A 425 -5.39 0.85 -6.83
N PHE A 426 -6.22 1.79 -7.27
CA PHE A 426 -7.12 1.61 -8.40
C PHE A 426 -6.63 2.44 -9.58
N THR A 427 -6.74 1.89 -10.79
CA THR A 427 -6.41 2.60 -12.03
C THR A 427 -7.62 2.66 -12.95
N LEU A 428 -7.66 3.68 -13.79
CA LEU A 428 -8.58 3.72 -14.93
C LEU A 428 -8.06 2.76 -16.00
N GLY A 429 -8.94 1.95 -16.59
CA GLY A 429 -8.58 1.02 -17.67
C GLY A 429 -8.09 1.78 -18.92
N GLU A 430 -6.98 1.34 -19.51
CA GLU A 430 -6.35 2.02 -20.66
C GLU A 430 -7.24 2.04 -21.93
N GLU A 431 -8.23 1.14 -22.01
CA GLU A 431 -9.17 1.09 -23.14
C GLU A 431 -10.27 2.16 -23.06
N GLU A 432 -10.63 2.66 -21.87
CA GLU A 432 -11.66 3.69 -21.74
C GLU A 432 -11.18 5.10 -22.14
N GLU A 433 -9.86 5.31 -22.23
CA GLU A 433 -9.30 6.55 -22.80
C GLU A 433 -9.30 6.55 -24.35
N ARG A 434 -9.52 5.41 -25.04
CA ARG A 434 -9.46 5.39 -26.51
C ARG A 434 -10.59 4.68 -27.27
N THR A 435 -11.27 3.66 -26.78
CA THR A 435 -12.41 3.03 -27.48
C THR A 435 -13.10 2.02 -26.57
N GLY A 436 -14.44 2.07 -26.47
CA GLY A 436 -15.21 1.11 -25.66
C GLY A 436 -14.93 -0.33 -26.05
N SER A 437 -14.53 -1.15 -25.08
CA SER A 437 -14.24 -2.57 -25.27
C SER A 437 -15.37 -3.48 -24.76
N THR A 438 -15.47 -4.62 -25.42
CA THR A 438 -16.44 -5.71 -25.27
C THR A 438 -15.81 -6.89 -24.53
N GLU A 439 -15.31 -6.68 -23.30
CA GLU A 439 -14.97 -7.80 -22.40
C GLU A 439 -16.13 -8.07 -21.43
N GLN A 440 -16.53 -9.35 -21.35
CA GLN A 440 -17.68 -9.81 -20.58
C GLN A 440 -17.29 -9.90 -19.09
N ARG A 441 -17.74 -8.91 -18.32
CA ARG A 441 -17.51 -8.79 -16.87
C ARG A 441 -18.18 -9.96 -16.13
N SER A 442 -17.58 -10.44 -15.04
CA SER A 442 -18.18 -11.48 -14.19
C SER A 442 -19.06 -10.93 -13.06
N HIS A 443 -18.95 -9.64 -12.72
CA HIS A 443 -19.73 -8.96 -11.68
C HIS A 443 -19.87 -7.45 -11.95
N ALA A 444 -20.92 -6.81 -11.41
CA ALA A 444 -21.15 -5.35 -11.48
C ALA A 444 -21.94 -4.84 -10.25
N SER A 445 -21.79 -3.54 -9.95
CA SER A 445 -22.60 -2.83 -8.94
C SER A 445 -23.75 -2.07 -9.60
N PHE A 446 -24.93 -2.17 -9.00
CA PHE A 446 -26.15 -1.45 -9.39
C PHE A 446 -26.63 -0.63 -8.22
N THR A 447 -26.78 0.68 -8.43
CA THR A 447 -27.15 1.61 -7.38
C THR A 447 -28.56 2.12 -7.60
N PHE A 448 -29.34 2.24 -6.54
CA PHE A 448 -30.72 2.70 -6.56
C PHE A 448 -30.96 3.75 -5.47
N LEU A 449 -31.80 4.74 -5.77
CA LEU A 449 -32.33 5.67 -4.79
C LEU A 449 -33.75 5.28 -4.45
N LEU A 450 -34.02 5.12 -3.16
CA LEU A 450 -35.34 4.91 -2.62
C LEU A 450 -35.78 6.17 -1.90
N ASP A 451 -36.87 6.77 -2.37
CA ASP A 451 -37.43 7.94 -1.70
C ASP A 451 -38.29 7.55 -0.48
N GLU A 452 -38.78 8.57 0.24
CA GLU A 452 -39.63 8.38 1.42
C GLU A 452 -41.03 7.83 1.09
N THR A 453 -41.42 7.84 -0.20
CA THR A 453 -42.70 7.27 -0.68
C THR A 453 -42.56 5.80 -1.11
N GLY A 454 -41.33 5.28 -1.10
CA GLY A 454 -40.99 3.93 -1.56
C GLY A 454 -40.86 3.79 -3.08
N ALA A 455 -40.70 4.91 -3.80
CA ALA A 455 -40.31 4.88 -5.20
C ALA A 455 -38.83 4.47 -5.29
N VAL A 456 -38.50 3.61 -6.27
CA VAL A 456 -37.15 3.10 -6.50
C VAL A 456 -36.71 3.56 -7.89
N ASP A 457 -35.68 4.41 -7.93
CA ASP A 457 -35.07 4.89 -9.16
C ASP A 457 -33.66 4.31 -9.29
N GLU A 458 -33.33 3.75 -10.45
CA GLU A 458 -31.94 3.40 -10.76
C GLU A 458 -31.10 4.69 -10.76
N LEU A 459 -29.94 4.63 -10.12
CA LEU A 459 -28.95 5.69 -10.13
C LEU A 459 -27.71 5.21 -10.92
N PRO A 460 -27.68 5.42 -12.25
CA PRO A 460 -26.52 5.09 -13.06
C PRO A 460 -25.26 5.74 -12.50
N HIS A 461 -24.17 4.99 -12.48
CA HIS A 461 -22.90 5.45 -11.89
C HIS A 461 -22.38 6.81 -12.40
N PRO A 462 -22.48 7.14 -13.72
CA PRO A 462 -22.12 8.47 -14.20
C PRO A 462 -22.99 9.61 -13.62
N GLN A 463 -24.25 9.31 -13.32
CA GLN A 463 -25.16 10.26 -12.67
C GLN A 463 -24.82 10.40 -11.18
N TYR A 464 -24.51 9.30 -10.49
CA TYR A 464 -23.98 9.34 -9.12
C TYR A 464 -22.74 10.23 -9.02
N LEU A 465 -21.74 10.05 -9.89
CA LEU A 465 -20.53 10.89 -9.89
C LEU A 465 -20.84 12.37 -10.18
N ALA A 466 -21.74 12.65 -11.13
CA ALA A 466 -22.14 14.02 -11.44
C ALA A 466 -22.93 14.69 -10.29
N LEU A 467 -23.71 13.92 -9.53
CA LEU A 467 -24.40 14.39 -8.32
C LEU A 467 -23.41 14.69 -7.19
N VAL A 468 -22.45 13.78 -6.97
CA VAL A 468 -21.41 13.95 -5.94
C VAL A 468 -20.49 15.14 -6.22
N ARG A 469 -20.27 15.49 -7.49
CA ARG A 469 -19.51 16.67 -7.91
C ARG A 469 -20.31 17.97 -7.91
N ALA A 470 -21.60 17.94 -7.56
CA ALA A 470 -22.54 19.04 -7.73
C ALA A 470 -22.61 19.59 -9.18
N GLU A 471 -22.21 18.78 -10.18
CA GLU A 471 -22.19 19.15 -11.60
C GLU A 471 -23.56 18.99 -12.27
N LYS A 472 -24.42 18.11 -11.71
CA LYS A 472 -25.78 17.82 -12.22
C LYS A 472 -26.79 17.61 -11.09
N ALA A 473 -26.86 18.51 -10.13
CA ALA A 473 -28.02 18.48 -9.24
C ALA A 473 -29.29 18.81 -10.04
N THR A 474 -30.15 17.82 -10.28
CA THR A 474 -31.50 18.07 -10.79
C THR A 474 -32.35 18.69 -9.68
N SER A 475 -33.22 19.63 -10.03
CA SER A 475 -34.21 20.22 -9.11
C SER A 475 -35.11 19.19 -8.41
N THR A 476 -35.12 17.95 -8.90
CA THR A 476 -35.89 16.83 -8.36
C THR A 476 -35.28 16.23 -7.08
N LEU A 477 -33.97 16.36 -6.87
CA LEU A 477 -33.25 15.80 -5.72
C LEU A 477 -32.99 16.83 -4.62
N ALA A 478 -32.98 18.13 -4.95
CA ALA A 478 -32.67 19.20 -4.01
C ALA A 478 -33.62 19.23 -2.80
N GLY A 479 -33.04 19.39 -1.60
CA GLY A 479 -33.76 19.47 -0.33
C GLY A 479 -34.40 18.15 0.12
N LYS A 480 -34.04 17.01 -0.48
CA LYS A 480 -34.61 15.70 -0.17
C LYS A 480 -33.59 14.73 0.38
N ARG A 481 -34.11 13.71 1.04
CA ARG A 481 -33.34 12.58 1.56
C ARG A 481 -33.79 11.28 0.87
N PHE A 482 -32.84 10.39 0.62
CA PHE A 482 -33.07 9.09 -0.01
C PHE A 482 -32.31 8.00 0.75
N ARG A 483 -32.83 6.78 0.70
CA ARG A 483 -32.06 5.58 1.02
C ARG A 483 -31.33 5.16 -0.26
N LEU A 484 -30.03 4.98 -0.19
CA LEU A 484 -29.19 4.48 -1.26
C LEU A 484 -29.06 2.97 -1.09
N ALA A 485 -29.47 2.20 -2.09
CA ALA A 485 -29.18 0.78 -2.20
C ALA A 485 -28.04 0.57 -3.19
N ASP A 486 -27.02 -0.21 -2.82
CA ASP A 486 -25.93 -0.61 -3.72
C ASP A 486 -25.83 -2.14 -3.73
N TRP A 487 -26.17 -2.74 -4.87
CA TRP A 487 -26.27 -4.18 -5.05
C TRP A 487 -25.12 -4.68 -5.91
N TYR A 488 -24.38 -5.64 -5.37
CA TYR A 488 -23.30 -6.32 -6.07
C TYR A 488 -23.82 -7.61 -6.69
N VAL A 489 -23.68 -7.73 -8.01
CA VAL A 489 -24.42 -8.69 -8.82
C VAL A 489 -23.46 -9.43 -9.74
N ALA A 490 -23.56 -10.75 -9.80
CA ALA A 490 -22.85 -11.56 -10.77
C ALA A 490 -23.40 -11.31 -12.18
N ILE A 491 -22.51 -11.28 -13.15
CA ILE A 491 -22.83 -11.05 -14.56
C ILE A 491 -22.44 -12.31 -15.32
N GLU A 492 -23.42 -12.94 -15.95
CA GLU A 492 -23.25 -14.08 -16.84
C GLU A 492 -23.78 -13.71 -18.22
N ASP A 493 -22.99 -13.98 -19.26
CA ASP A 493 -23.31 -13.59 -20.63
C ASP A 493 -23.67 -12.10 -20.81
N GLY A 494 -23.10 -11.23 -19.96
CA GLY A 494 -23.34 -9.78 -20.01
C GLY A 494 -24.66 -9.34 -19.37
N ARG A 495 -25.37 -10.23 -18.65
CA ARG A 495 -26.60 -9.93 -17.91
C ARG A 495 -26.47 -10.20 -16.42
N PRO A 496 -27.15 -9.41 -15.56
CA PRO A 496 -27.36 -9.76 -14.15
C PRO A 496 -27.88 -11.19 -13.99
N SER A 497 -27.13 -12.03 -13.29
CA SER A 497 -27.51 -13.44 -13.03
C SER A 497 -27.93 -13.67 -11.58
N LYS A 498 -27.21 -13.08 -10.62
CA LYS A 498 -27.45 -13.33 -9.19
C LYS A 498 -26.98 -12.15 -8.33
N VAL A 499 -27.81 -11.71 -7.39
CA VAL A 499 -27.36 -10.80 -6.33
C VAL A 499 -26.42 -11.55 -5.41
N ILE A 500 -25.19 -11.05 -5.30
CA ILE A 500 -24.16 -11.61 -4.42
C ILE A 500 -24.22 -10.93 -3.05
N ARG A 501 -24.52 -9.63 -3.00
CA ARG A 501 -24.64 -8.85 -1.76
C ARG A 501 -25.38 -7.54 -1.96
N GLU A 502 -25.99 -7.03 -0.89
CA GLU A 502 -26.75 -5.78 -0.86
C GLU A 502 -26.17 -4.86 0.23
N TRP A 503 -26.16 -3.55 -0.03
CA TRP A 503 -25.81 -2.52 0.94
C TRP A 503 -26.86 -1.40 0.93
N TYR A 504 -27.11 -0.81 2.10
CA TYR A 504 -28.09 0.26 2.28
C TYR A 504 -27.55 1.38 3.19
N GLY A 505 -27.84 2.63 2.87
CA GLY A 505 -27.52 3.78 3.72
C GLY A 505 -28.23 5.07 3.30
N TRP A 506 -28.18 6.13 4.12
CA TRP A 506 -28.87 7.39 3.83
C TRP A 506 -27.99 8.38 3.03
N VAL A 507 -28.62 9.09 2.09
CA VAL A 507 -28.04 10.23 1.38
C VAL A 507 -29.01 11.40 1.40
N ALA A 508 -28.49 12.61 1.64
CA ALA A 508 -29.27 13.84 1.66
C ALA A 508 -28.74 14.82 0.62
N PHE A 509 -29.61 15.69 0.13
CA PHE A 509 -29.28 16.74 -0.81
C PHE A 509 -29.69 18.10 -0.25
N ASP A 510 -28.78 19.08 -0.26
CA ASP A 510 -29.11 20.43 0.21
C ASP A 510 -30.08 21.17 -0.74
N ALA A 511 -30.49 22.38 -0.39
CA ALA A 511 -31.44 23.17 -1.19
C ALA A 511 -30.90 23.58 -2.58
N ALA A 512 -29.57 23.53 -2.78
CA ALA A 512 -28.91 23.71 -4.07
C ALA A 512 -28.66 22.37 -4.78
N GLY A 513 -29.02 21.25 -4.15
CA GLY A 513 -28.85 19.88 -4.61
C GLY A 513 -27.44 19.32 -4.45
N GLY A 514 -26.63 19.91 -3.57
CA GLY A 514 -25.34 19.38 -3.13
C GLY A 514 -25.51 18.07 -2.35
N TYR A 515 -24.71 17.05 -2.68
CA TYR A 515 -24.77 15.71 -2.11
C TYR A 515 -24.09 15.62 -0.73
N HIS A 516 -24.79 15.03 0.24
CA HIS A 516 -24.29 14.77 1.60
C HIS A 516 -24.58 13.30 1.99
N PRO A 517 -23.56 12.44 2.16
CA PRO A 517 -23.77 11.14 2.78
C PRO A 517 -24.04 11.35 4.28
N GLU A 518 -25.19 10.93 4.78
CA GLU A 518 -25.49 10.97 6.22
C GLU A 518 -24.84 9.77 6.91
N ARG A 519 -24.11 10.01 8.01
CA ARG A 519 -23.89 8.96 9.01
C ARG A 519 -25.16 8.90 9.87
N GLY A 520 -25.54 7.68 10.29
CA GLY A 520 -26.82 7.33 10.93
C GLY A 520 -27.39 8.36 11.92
N SER A 521 -28.72 8.34 12.03
CA SER A 521 -29.55 9.35 12.72
C SER A 521 -29.03 9.75 14.12
N PRO A 522 -29.14 11.04 14.52
CA PRO A 522 -28.81 11.46 15.89
C PRO A 522 -29.97 11.12 16.83
N LYS A 523 -29.93 9.98 17.55
CA LYS A 523 -30.72 9.79 18.79
C LYS A 523 -29.99 8.98 19.87
N ASN A 524 -29.92 9.64 21.03
CA ASN A 524 -29.66 9.25 22.43
C ASN A 524 -29.53 7.76 22.81
N ASP A 525 -28.49 7.52 23.63
CA ASP A 525 -28.34 6.47 24.66
C ASP A 525 -29.05 5.14 24.38
N GLU A 526 -28.33 4.20 23.77
CA GLU A 526 -28.10 2.83 24.26
C GLU A 526 -27.19 2.07 23.26
N SER A 527 -26.47 1.05 23.77
CA SER A 527 -25.33 0.36 23.15
C SER A 527 -25.45 0.02 21.65
N ASP A 528 -24.59 0.63 20.83
CA ASP A 528 -24.47 0.32 19.40
C ASP A 528 -23.72 -0.99 19.16
N SER A 529 -24.42 -1.93 18.53
CA SER A 529 -23.87 -3.13 17.92
C SER A 529 -23.13 -2.79 16.61
N ASP A 530 -22.02 -3.49 16.40
CA ASP A 530 -20.98 -3.32 15.38
C ASP A 530 -21.40 -3.62 13.91
N ASP A 531 -22.64 -3.34 13.52
CA ASP A 531 -23.16 -3.60 12.16
C ASP A 531 -23.19 -2.32 11.29
N ASN A 532 -22.40 -2.32 10.21
CA ASN A 532 -22.33 -1.26 9.18
C ASN A 532 -23.58 -1.18 8.26
N ILE A 533 -24.72 -1.69 8.72
CA ILE A 533 -26.02 -1.56 8.05
C ILE A 533 -26.83 -0.60 8.91
N ASP A 534 -27.14 0.58 8.37
CA ASP A 534 -28.16 1.41 9.00
C ASP A 534 -29.49 0.67 8.85
N SER A 535 -29.94 0.00 9.93
CA SER A 535 -31.19 -0.76 9.94
C SER A 535 -32.40 0.10 9.61
N THR A 536 -32.29 1.43 9.73
CA THR A 536 -33.33 2.39 9.34
C THR A 536 -33.35 2.70 7.84
N ALA A 537 -32.30 2.33 7.11
CA ALA A 537 -32.18 2.49 5.66
C ALA A 537 -32.58 1.23 4.87
N LEU A 538 -32.92 0.13 5.56
CA LEU A 538 -33.35 -1.11 4.91
C LEU A 538 -34.62 -0.88 4.07
N PRO A 539 -34.71 -1.50 2.89
CA PRO A 539 -35.93 -1.47 2.10
C PRO A 539 -37.00 -2.34 2.75
N THR A 540 -38.25 -1.97 2.55
CA THR A 540 -39.36 -2.91 2.74
C THR A 540 -39.24 -4.05 1.75
N ARG A 541 -39.93 -5.16 2.01
CA ARG A 541 -39.97 -6.30 1.08
C ARG A 541 -40.45 -5.90 -0.31
N GLU A 542 -41.45 -5.02 -0.38
CA GLU A 542 -42.00 -4.52 -1.64
C GLU A 542 -41.01 -3.64 -2.43
N GLU A 543 -40.18 -2.85 -1.73
CA GLU A 543 -39.12 -2.06 -2.33
C GLU A 543 -37.95 -2.93 -2.81
N HIS A 544 -37.61 -3.97 -2.02
CA HIS A 544 -36.60 -4.96 -2.39
C HIS A 544 -37.01 -5.72 -3.66
N ASP A 545 -38.25 -6.23 -3.70
CA ASP A 545 -38.81 -6.91 -4.88
C ASP A 545 -38.76 -6.00 -6.12
N ARG A 546 -39.03 -4.70 -5.98
CA ARG A 546 -38.91 -3.73 -7.09
C ARG A 546 -37.48 -3.55 -7.59
N ILE A 547 -36.50 -3.55 -6.69
CA ILE A 547 -35.09 -3.49 -7.08
C ILE A 547 -34.71 -4.78 -7.85
N GLU A 548 -35.15 -5.96 -7.39
CA GLU A 548 -34.95 -7.22 -8.12
C GLU A 548 -35.60 -7.17 -9.51
N GLU A 549 -36.81 -6.62 -9.63
CA GLU A 549 -37.48 -6.46 -10.92
C GLU A 549 -36.71 -5.56 -11.88
N LEU A 550 -36.24 -4.39 -11.41
CA LEU A 550 -35.44 -3.48 -12.23
C LEU A 550 -34.15 -4.16 -12.72
N LEU A 551 -33.51 -4.92 -11.84
CA LEU A 551 -32.22 -5.56 -12.10
C LEU A 551 -32.32 -6.77 -13.04
N PHE A 552 -33.33 -7.63 -12.86
CA PHE A 552 -33.43 -8.91 -13.57
C PHE A 552 -34.48 -8.94 -14.69
N LYS A 553 -35.42 -7.98 -14.75
CA LYS A 553 -36.50 -7.93 -15.78
C LYS A 553 -36.31 -6.83 -16.82
N SER A 554 -35.12 -6.25 -16.96
CA SER A 554 -34.84 -5.33 -18.07
C SER A 554 -34.81 -6.08 -19.41
N GLU A 555 -35.91 -6.00 -20.18
CA GLU A 555 -36.06 -6.51 -21.56
C GLU A 555 -35.13 -5.83 -22.58
#